data_AF-A8TBG7-F1
#
_entry.id   AF-A8TBG7-F1
#
_cell.length_a   1.000
_cell.length_b   1.000
_cell.length_c   1.000
_cell.angle_alpha   90.00
_cell.angle_beta   90.00
_cell.angle_gamma   90.00
#
_symmetry.space_group_name_H-M   'P 1'
#
loop_
_entity.id
_entity.type
_entity.pdbx_description
1 polymer ?
#
loop_
_entity_poly.entity_id
_entity_poly.type
_entity_poly.pdbx_seq_one_letter_code
_entity_poly.pdbx_strand_id
1 'polypeptide(L)'
;MEQIAGFTLRPITAQDNPGIAQVIRKVSAEYGLTADKGYGVADPTLDDMYSVYNQQGAAYWVVEYQGEIVGGGGFAPLAGEPNVCELQKMYFLPQTRGHGLAKRIVALSLQLAKQFGYQQCYLETTECLREAVGLYEKLGFEHLDTPLGQTGHDACEIVMLKTL
;
A
#
# COMPACT_ATOMS: atom_id res chain seq x y z
N MET A 1 -10.53 9.42 12.45
CA MET A 1 -9.43 10.25 11.91
C MET A 1 -8.39 10.38 13.02
N GLU A 2 -7.13 10.25 12.68
CA GLU A 2 -6.00 10.29 13.62
C GLU A 2 -5.05 11.43 13.22
N GLN A 3 -4.51 12.18 14.19
CA GLN A 3 -3.57 13.27 13.96
C GLN A 3 -2.16 12.84 14.36
N ILE A 4 -1.20 12.99 13.45
CA ILE A 4 0.21 12.63 13.68
C ILE A 4 1.08 13.74 13.11
N ALA A 5 1.80 14.48 13.95
CA ALA A 5 2.73 15.53 13.51
C ALA A 5 2.16 16.54 12.48
N GLY A 6 0.87 16.89 12.60
CA GLY A 6 0.17 17.81 11.67
C GLY A 6 -0.44 17.14 10.44
N PHE A 7 -0.27 15.83 10.28
CA PHE A 7 -0.92 15.02 9.26
C PHE A 7 -2.23 14.40 9.79
N THR A 8 -3.25 14.38 8.95
CA THR A 8 -4.50 13.67 9.20
C THR A 8 -4.47 12.32 8.50
N LEU A 9 -4.52 11.23 9.27
CA LEU A 9 -4.66 9.87 8.75
C LEU A 9 -6.13 9.42 8.88
N ARG A 10 -6.72 8.98 7.76
CA ARG A 10 -8.14 8.60 7.70
C ARG A 10 -8.42 7.59 6.58
N PRO A 11 -9.52 6.83 6.66
CA PRO A 11 -9.99 6.04 5.53
C PRO A 11 -10.20 6.92 4.28
N ILE A 12 -9.97 6.32 3.11
CA ILE A 12 -10.22 6.96 1.83
C ILE A 12 -11.72 7.25 1.61
N THR A 13 -12.02 8.34 0.94
CA THR A 13 -13.34 8.63 0.36
C THR A 13 -13.23 8.85 -1.15
N ALA A 14 -14.36 8.84 -1.86
CA ALA A 14 -14.37 9.06 -3.31
C ALA A 14 -13.75 10.41 -3.73
N GLN A 15 -13.78 11.43 -2.86
CA GLN A 15 -13.17 12.74 -3.12
C GLN A 15 -11.65 12.69 -3.14
N ASP A 16 -11.03 11.69 -2.52
CA ASP A 16 -9.57 11.57 -2.43
C ASP A 16 -8.95 10.93 -3.68
N ASN A 17 -9.74 10.26 -4.53
CA ASN A 17 -9.28 9.54 -5.72
C ASN A 17 -8.29 10.36 -6.57
N PRO A 18 -8.59 11.62 -6.96
CA PRO A 18 -7.65 12.41 -7.75
C PRO A 18 -6.34 12.69 -6.99
N GLY A 19 -6.42 12.96 -5.69
CA GLY A 19 -5.25 13.28 -4.86
C GLY A 19 -4.32 12.08 -4.69
N ILE A 20 -4.85 10.92 -4.32
CA ILE A 20 -4.02 9.72 -4.16
C ILE A 20 -3.45 9.25 -5.51
N ALA A 21 -4.23 9.34 -6.59
CA ALA A 21 -3.76 9.00 -7.93
C ALA A 21 -2.55 9.86 -8.36
N GLN A 22 -2.60 11.17 -8.06
CA GLN A 22 -1.47 12.08 -8.29
C GLN A 22 -0.24 11.70 -7.45
N VAL A 23 -0.43 11.36 -6.18
CA VAL A 23 0.68 10.90 -5.31
C VAL A 23 1.35 9.65 -5.89
N ILE A 24 0.56 8.63 -6.26
CA ILE A 24 1.09 7.38 -6.80
C ILE A 24 1.90 7.65 -8.07
N ARG A 25 1.36 8.44 -9.01
CA ARG A 25 2.06 8.78 -10.26
C ARG A 25 3.36 9.56 -10.01
N LYS A 26 3.33 10.55 -9.10
CA LYS A 26 4.50 11.37 -8.77
C LYS A 26 5.61 10.55 -8.13
N VAL A 27 5.27 9.74 -7.14
CA VAL A 27 6.25 8.88 -6.45
C VAL A 27 6.78 7.82 -7.42
N SER A 28 5.92 7.19 -8.20
CA SER A 28 6.36 6.19 -9.18
C SER A 28 7.32 6.78 -10.22
N ALA A 29 7.07 8.00 -10.70
CA ALA A 29 7.98 8.70 -11.60
C ALA A 29 9.34 9.02 -10.95
N GLU A 30 9.37 9.39 -9.66
CA GLU A 30 10.62 9.63 -8.89
C GLU A 30 11.53 8.39 -8.86
N TYR A 31 10.94 7.20 -8.75
CA TYR A 31 11.66 5.93 -8.74
C TYR A 31 11.78 5.27 -10.12
N GLY A 32 11.30 5.94 -11.19
CA GLY A 32 11.33 5.41 -12.55
C GLY A 32 10.46 4.15 -12.76
N LEU A 33 9.43 3.97 -11.93
CA LEU A 33 8.45 2.87 -11.94
C LEU A 33 7.31 3.23 -12.92
N THR A 34 7.61 3.21 -14.21
CA THR A 34 6.71 3.68 -15.26
C THR A 34 5.92 2.54 -15.91
N ALA A 35 4.81 2.87 -16.58
CA ALA A 35 3.93 1.88 -17.19
C ALA A 35 4.62 1.04 -18.28
N ASP A 36 5.55 1.65 -19.03
CA ASP A 36 6.38 0.97 -20.02
C ASP A 36 7.33 -0.07 -19.42
N LYS A 37 7.49 -0.09 -18.09
CA LYS A 37 8.27 -1.08 -17.35
C LYS A 37 7.41 -2.09 -16.59
N GLY A 38 6.11 -2.17 -16.89
CA GLY A 38 5.20 -3.14 -16.28
C GLY A 38 4.68 -2.75 -14.90
N TYR A 39 4.96 -1.53 -14.41
CA TYR A 39 4.37 -1.04 -13.16
C TYR A 39 2.94 -0.54 -13.39
N GLY A 40 2.02 -0.88 -12.48
CA GLY A 40 0.59 -0.59 -12.57
C GLY A 40 0.19 0.89 -12.42
N VAL A 41 1.00 1.82 -12.91
CA VAL A 41 0.77 3.28 -12.83
C VAL A 41 -0.15 3.81 -13.92
N ALA A 42 -0.38 3.02 -14.97
CA ALA A 42 -1.37 3.27 -16.01
C ALA A 42 -2.67 2.47 -15.82
N ASP A 43 -2.80 1.74 -14.70
CA ASP A 43 -4.00 0.98 -14.39
C ASP A 43 -5.20 1.93 -14.22
N PRO A 44 -6.30 1.79 -15.00
CA PRO A 44 -7.51 2.59 -14.82
C PRO A 44 -8.08 2.53 -13.39
N THR A 45 -7.81 1.46 -12.64
CA THR A 45 -8.25 1.33 -11.25
C THR A 45 -7.57 2.33 -10.31
N LEU A 46 -6.41 2.89 -10.71
CA LEU A 46 -5.68 3.90 -9.94
C LEU A 46 -6.44 5.23 -9.84
N ASP A 47 -7.33 5.53 -10.79
CA ASP A 47 -8.19 6.71 -10.73
C ASP A 47 -9.48 6.48 -9.94
N ASP A 48 -9.75 5.24 -9.49
CA ASP A 48 -10.89 4.89 -8.65
C ASP A 48 -10.54 3.98 -7.45
N MET A 49 -9.50 4.38 -6.72
CA MET A 49 -9.02 3.69 -5.54
C MET A 49 -10.11 3.49 -4.48
N TYR A 50 -11.01 4.45 -4.30
CA TYR A 50 -12.13 4.32 -3.36
C TYR A 50 -12.98 3.09 -3.68
N SER A 51 -13.44 2.91 -4.92
CA SER A 51 -14.26 1.75 -5.27
C SER A 51 -13.48 0.43 -5.15
N VAL A 52 -12.19 0.43 -5.49
CA VAL A 52 -11.31 -0.75 -5.36
C VAL A 52 -11.20 -1.21 -3.91
N TYR A 53 -11.09 -0.29 -2.95
CA TYR A 53 -10.87 -0.62 -1.54
C TYR A 53 -12.14 -0.52 -0.67
N ASN A 54 -13.26 -0.04 -1.22
CA ASN A 54 -14.58 -0.04 -0.58
C ASN A 54 -15.33 -1.34 -0.85
N GLN A 55 -14.66 -2.47 -0.65
CA GLN A 55 -15.21 -3.81 -0.75
C GLN A 55 -14.88 -4.64 0.50
N GLN A 56 -15.62 -5.73 0.71
CA GLN A 56 -15.39 -6.59 1.86
C GLN A 56 -13.97 -7.19 1.84
N GLY A 57 -13.29 -7.17 2.99
CA GLY A 57 -11.93 -7.70 3.10
C GLY A 57 -10.84 -6.76 2.57
N ALA A 58 -11.19 -5.54 2.17
CA ALA A 58 -10.23 -4.52 1.75
C ALA A 58 -10.37 -3.25 2.60
N ALA A 59 -9.29 -2.47 2.67
CA ALA A 59 -9.32 -1.12 3.23
C ALA A 59 -8.13 -0.30 2.73
N TYR A 60 -8.32 1.02 2.68
CA TYR A 60 -7.29 1.96 2.29
C TYR A 60 -7.36 3.23 3.14
N TRP A 61 -6.18 3.73 3.51
CA TRP A 61 -6.02 4.97 4.27
C TRP A 61 -5.27 5.99 3.45
N VAL A 62 -5.69 7.24 3.58
CA VAL A 62 -4.99 8.40 3.05
C VAL A 62 -4.37 9.21 4.18
N VAL A 63 -3.28 9.88 3.84
CA VAL A 63 -2.63 10.89 4.66
C VAL A 63 -2.89 12.24 4.02
N GLU A 64 -3.54 13.13 4.76
CA GLU A 64 -3.82 14.49 4.35
C GLU A 64 -2.94 15.47 5.13
N TYR A 65 -2.42 16.49 4.45
CA TYR A 65 -1.66 17.58 5.04
C TYR A 65 -2.10 18.89 4.40
N GLN A 66 -2.56 19.85 5.22
CA GLN A 66 -3.00 21.17 4.75
C GLN A 66 -4.07 21.10 3.63
N GLY A 67 -4.97 20.12 3.69
CA GLY A 67 -6.04 19.92 2.70
C GLY A 67 -5.62 19.14 1.45
N GLU A 68 -4.37 18.71 1.34
CA GLU A 68 -3.87 17.91 0.22
C GLU A 68 -3.58 16.47 0.63
N ILE A 69 -3.86 15.52 -0.26
CA ILE A 69 -3.46 14.13 -0.09
C ILE A 69 -1.97 14.00 -0.39
N VAL A 70 -1.21 13.51 0.58
CA VAL A 70 0.26 13.42 0.52
C VAL A 70 0.79 12.00 0.67
N GLY A 71 -0.09 11.02 0.86
CA GLY A 71 0.29 9.61 0.95
C GLY A 71 -0.90 8.71 1.18
N GLY A 72 -0.66 7.40 1.11
CA GLY A 72 -1.68 6.41 1.38
C GLY A 72 -1.15 4.99 1.27
N GLY A 73 -2.01 4.05 1.66
CA GLY A 73 -1.73 2.64 1.61
C GLY A 73 -2.89 1.82 2.16
N GLY A 74 -2.92 0.54 1.84
CA GLY A 74 -4.03 -0.32 2.24
C GLY A 74 -3.75 -1.78 1.97
N PHE A 75 -4.80 -2.58 2.05
CA PHE A 75 -4.74 -3.99 1.71
C PHE A 75 -6.02 -4.43 1.01
N ALA A 76 -5.92 -5.51 0.25
CA ALA A 76 -7.02 -6.17 -0.45
C ALA A 76 -6.80 -7.70 -0.44
N PRO A 77 -7.82 -8.52 -0.76
CA PRO A 77 -7.62 -9.95 -0.94
C PRO A 77 -6.52 -10.26 -1.97
N LEU A 78 -5.65 -11.24 -1.70
CA LEU A 78 -4.68 -11.72 -2.67
C LEU A 78 -5.37 -12.69 -3.63
N ALA A 79 -5.39 -12.36 -4.92
CA ALA A 79 -6.01 -13.20 -5.94
C ALA A 79 -5.36 -14.59 -5.98
N GLY A 80 -6.18 -15.65 -5.98
CA GLY A 80 -5.69 -17.04 -5.99
C GLY A 80 -5.28 -17.62 -4.64
N GLU A 81 -5.22 -16.81 -3.57
CA GLU A 81 -4.81 -17.26 -2.23
C GLU A 81 -5.92 -17.00 -1.18
N PRO A 82 -6.78 -17.99 -0.91
CA PRO A 82 -7.80 -17.86 0.12
C PRO A 82 -7.16 -17.60 1.49
N ASN A 83 -7.71 -16.66 2.25
CA ASN A 83 -7.24 -16.23 3.58
C ASN A 83 -5.91 -15.45 3.61
N VAL A 84 -5.38 -15.06 2.45
CA VAL A 84 -4.24 -14.14 2.36
C VAL A 84 -4.72 -12.78 1.83
N CYS A 85 -4.32 -11.70 2.49
CA CYS A 85 -4.44 -10.36 1.94
C CYS A 85 -3.09 -9.86 1.44
N GLU A 86 -3.10 -8.93 0.51
CA GLU A 86 -1.91 -8.24 0.04
C GLU A 86 -1.91 -6.81 0.54
N LEU A 87 -0.80 -6.37 1.12
CA LEU A 87 -0.53 -4.96 1.41
C LEU A 87 -0.12 -4.27 0.10
N GLN A 88 -0.89 -3.25 -0.29
CA GLN A 88 -0.82 -2.69 -1.64
C GLN A 88 -0.78 -1.17 -1.64
N LYS A 89 -0.23 -0.65 -2.74
CA LYS A 89 -0.22 0.79 -3.11
C LYS A 89 0.23 1.70 -1.96
N MET A 90 1.34 1.32 -1.30
CA MET A 90 1.99 2.10 -0.25
C MET A 90 2.84 3.23 -0.86
N TYR A 91 2.26 4.43 -0.99
CA TYR A 91 2.91 5.57 -1.65
C TYR A 91 2.84 6.82 -0.77
N PHE A 92 3.96 7.51 -0.61
CA PHE A 92 4.06 8.69 0.25
C PHE A 92 4.98 9.74 -0.35
N LEU A 93 4.56 11.00 -0.34
CA LEU A 93 5.38 12.12 -0.78
C LEU A 93 6.52 12.40 0.21
N PRO A 94 7.65 12.99 -0.23
CA PRO A 94 8.82 13.20 0.62
C PRO A 94 8.57 13.95 1.94
N GLN A 95 7.61 14.87 1.98
CA GLN A 95 7.27 15.61 3.20
C GLN A 95 6.69 14.74 4.34
N THR A 96 6.29 13.49 4.06
CA THR A 96 5.78 12.55 5.06
C THR A 96 6.88 11.76 5.79
N ARG A 97 8.13 11.83 5.30
CA ARG A 97 9.27 11.05 5.81
C ARG A 97 9.56 11.37 7.27
N GLY A 98 10.01 10.36 8.03
CA GLY A 98 10.38 10.53 9.44
C GLY A 98 9.23 10.63 10.44
N HIS A 99 7.96 10.65 10.00
CA HIS A 99 6.79 10.78 10.88
C HIS A 99 6.09 9.46 11.22
N GLY A 100 6.59 8.32 10.72
CA GLY A 100 6.04 6.99 11.05
C GLY A 100 4.68 6.67 10.41
N LEU A 101 4.24 7.45 9.42
CA LEU A 101 2.93 7.32 8.78
C LEU A 101 2.75 5.97 8.05
N ALA A 102 3.75 5.55 7.26
CA ALA A 102 3.73 4.25 6.59
C ALA A 102 3.60 3.11 7.59
N LYS A 103 4.43 3.14 8.66
CA LYS A 103 4.36 2.16 9.76
C LYS A 103 2.96 2.12 10.39
N ARG A 104 2.33 3.27 10.57
CA ARG A 104 0.97 3.37 11.14
C ARG A 104 -0.07 2.74 10.22
N ILE A 105 -0.02 3.02 8.92
CA ILE A 105 -0.92 2.40 7.93
C ILE A 105 -0.75 0.88 7.94
N VAL A 106 0.49 0.35 7.89
CA VAL A 106 0.70 -1.10 7.95
C VAL A 106 0.09 -1.71 9.22
N ALA A 107 0.30 -1.08 10.38
CA ALA A 107 -0.28 -1.57 11.63
C ALA A 107 -1.83 -1.62 11.59
N LEU A 108 -2.46 -0.58 11.03
CA LEU A 108 -3.92 -0.54 10.85
C LEU A 108 -4.40 -1.62 9.86
N SER A 109 -3.68 -1.79 8.75
CA SER A 109 -3.95 -2.84 7.75
C SER A 109 -3.91 -4.23 8.39
N LEU A 110 -2.83 -4.57 9.09
CA LEU A 110 -2.66 -5.88 9.73
C LEU A 110 -3.73 -6.14 10.80
N GLN A 111 -4.08 -5.11 11.58
CA GLN A 111 -5.12 -5.23 12.60
C GLN A 111 -6.49 -5.51 11.97
N LEU A 112 -6.86 -4.75 10.94
CA LEU A 112 -8.16 -4.91 10.28
C LEU A 112 -8.22 -6.21 9.46
N ALA A 113 -7.12 -6.61 8.81
CA ALA A 113 -7.03 -7.87 8.10
C ALA A 113 -7.33 -9.07 9.01
N LYS A 114 -6.79 -9.09 10.24
CA LYS A 114 -7.13 -10.08 11.26
C LYS A 114 -8.62 -10.12 11.58
N GLN A 115 -9.26 -8.95 11.69
CA GLN A 115 -10.70 -8.86 11.97
C GLN A 115 -11.55 -9.40 10.82
N PHE A 116 -11.06 -9.29 9.58
CA PHE A 116 -11.67 -9.92 8.42
C PHE A 116 -11.35 -11.41 8.27
N GLY A 117 -10.56 -11.99 9.16
CA GLY A 117 -10.24 -13.43 9.17
C GLY A 117 -9.08 -13.83 8.28
N TYR A 118 -8.31 -12.88 7.75
CA TYR A 118 -7.06 -13.19 7.06
C TYR A 118 -6.06 -13.81 8.04
N GLN A 119 -5.35 -14.84 7.57
CA GLN A 119 -4.33 -15.56 8.35
C GLN A 119 -2.93 -15.03 8.04
N GLN A 120 -2.74 -14.47 6.85
CA GLN A 120 -1.45 -13.99 6.38
C GLN A 120 -1.63 -12.69 5.58
N CYS A 121 -0.60 -11.86 5.61
CA CYS A 121 -0.48 -10.65 4.82
C CYS A 121 0.78 -10.73 3.97
N TYR A 122 0.59 -10.70 2.66
CA TYR A 122 1.62 -10.73 1.63
C TYR A 122 1.94 -9.30 1.15
N LEU A 123 3.12 -9.09 0.58
CA LEU A 123 3.44 -7.88 -0.16
C LEU A 123 4.49 -8.16 -1.23
N GLU A 124 4.51 -7.27 -2.21
CA GLU A 124 5.53 -7.23 -3.25
C GLU A 124 6.18 -5.85 -3.27
N THR A 125 7.49 -5.83 -3.48
CA THR A 125 8.27 -4.59 -3.57
C THR A 125 9.51 -4.79 -4.44
N THR A 126 10.34 -3.76 -4.55
CA THR A 126 11.53 -3.76 -5.41
C THR A 126 12.76 -3.35 -4.59
N GLU A 127 13.94 -3.82 -4.99
CA GLU A 127 15.19 -3.52 -4.28
C GLU A 127 15.51 -2.02 -4.23
N CYS A 128 14.98 -1.22 -5.17
CA CYS A 128 15.22 0.23 -5.18
C CYS A 128 14.50 0.95 -4.01
N LEU A 129 13.53 0.29 -3.37
CA LEU A 129 12.75 0.79 -2.23
C LEU A 129 13.28 0.26 -0.90
N ARG A 130 14.61 0.31 -0.67
CA ARG A 130 15.27 -0.25 0.53
C ARG A 130 14.67 0.20 1.87
N GLU A 131 14.21 1.45 1.95
CA GLU A 131 13.55 1.96 3.17
C GLU A 131 12.22 1.23 3.46
N ALA A 132 11.47 0.87 2.43
CA ALA A 132 10.24 0.10 2.55
C ALA A 132 10.54 -1.33 3.00
N VAL A 133 11.53 -2.00 2.38
CA VAL A 133 11.97 -3.35 2.78
C VAL A 133 12.34 -3.37 4.27
N GLY A 134 13.21 -2.47 4.71
CA GLY A 134 13.62 -2.39 6.11
C GLY A 134 12.48 -2.02 7.08
N LEU A 135 11.43 -1.34 6.62
CA LEU A 135 10.21 -1.14 7.40
C LEU A 135 9.43 -2.46 7.58
N TYR A 136 9.23 -3.21 6.50
CA TYR A 136 8.47 -4.46 6.53
C TYR A 136 9.16 -5.53 7.38
N GLU A 137 10.49 -5.66 7.26
CA GLU A 137 11.29 -6.55 8.12
C GLU A 137 11.11 -6.20 9.61
N LYS A 138 11.17 -4.92 9.99
CA LYS A 138 10.93 -4.46 11.37
C LYS A 138 9.51 -4.71 11.86
N LEU A 139 8.56 -4.84 10.95
CA LEU A 139 7.17 -5.19 11.25
C LEU A 139 6.96 -6.72 11.25
N GLY A 140 8.02 -7.50 11.04
CA GLY A 140 8.01 -8.95 11.08
C GLY A 140 7.35 -9.56 9.85
N PHE A 141 7.53 -8.95 8.68
CA PHE A 141 7.42 -9.64 7.41
C PHE A 141 8.73 -10.39 7.15
N GLU A 142 8.61 -11.59 6.59
CA GLU A 142 9.72 -12.47 6.24
C GLU A 142 9.80 -12.58 4.70
N HIS A 143 11.02 -12.64 4.17
CA HIS A 143 11.22 -12.81 2.72
C HIS A 143 10.76 -14.21 2.28
N LEU A 144 10.18 -14.29 1.09
CA LEU A 144 9.86 -15.55 0.42
C LEU A 144 10.79 -15.77 -0.78
N ASP A 145 11.02 -17.05 -1.13
CA ASP A 145 11.79 -17.41 -2.31
C ASP A 145 10.99 -17.28 -3.62
N THR A 146 9.66 -17.37 -3.52
CA THR A 146 8.75 -17.35 -4.68
C THR A 146 7.50 -16.51 -4.40
N PRO A 147 6.95 -15.81 -5.42
CA PRO A 147 5.71 -15.05 -5.29
C PRO A 147 4.52 -15.96 -4.96
N LEU A 148 3.50 -15.39 -4.31
CA LEU A 148 2.22 -16.02 -4.03
C LEU A 148 1.09 -15.38 -4.83
N GLY A 149 0.04 -16.14 -5.10
CA GLY A 149 -1.16 -15.64 -5.77
C GLY A 149 -0.98 -15.29 -7.25
N GLN A 150 -1.96 -14.58 -7.77
CA GLN A 150 -2.10 -14.18 -9.17
C GLN A 150 -2.09 -12.65 -9.25
N THR A 151 -0.99 -12.03 -8.83
CA THR A 151 -0.87 -10.57 -8.72
C THR A 151 -0.74 -9.88 -10.08
N GLY A 152 -0.19 -10.58 -11.09
CA GLY A 152 0.10 -10.00 -12.40
C GLY A 152 1.24 -8.97 -12.37
N HIS A 153 1.99 -8.91 -11.27
CA HIS A 153 3.14 -8.03 -11.11
C HIS A 153 4.43 -8.78 -11.42
N ASP A 154 4.87 -8.74 -12.68
CA ASP A 154 6.11 -9.41 -13.09
C ASP A 154 7.38 -8.58 -12.80
N ALA A 155 7.22 -7.36 -12.29
CA ALA A 155 8.30 -6.38 -12.14
C ALA A 155 8.85 -6.25 -10.71
N CYS A 156 8.22 -6.87 -9.72
CA CYS A 156 8.66 -6.83 -8.32
C CYS A 156 9.65 -7.96 -8.03
N GLU A 157 10.80 -7.62 -7.45
CA GLU A 157 11.89 -8.57 -7.18
C GLU A 157 11.81 -9.17 -5.78
N ILE A 158 11.16 -8.46 -4.85
CA ILE A 158 11.09 -8.85 -3.44
C ILE A 158 9.65 -9.17 -3.09
N VAL A 159 9.47 -10.36 -2.51
CA VAL A 159 8.19 -10.84 -2.02
C VAL A 159 8.32 -11.18 -0.55
N MET A 160 7.36 -10.74 0.26
CA MET A 160 7.40 -10.96 1.71
C MET A 160 6.04 -11.37 2.26
N LEU A 161 6.05 -12.12 3.36
CA LEU A 161 4.85 -12.63 4.01
C LEU A 161 4.92 -12.43 5.52
N LYS A 162 3.76 -12.14 6.12
CA LYS A 162 3.60 -12.06 7.56
C LYS A 162 2.40 -12.88 7.99
N THR A 163 2.61 -13.79 8.95
CA THR A 163 1.51 -14.44 9.67
C THR A 163 0.82 -13.43 10.59
N LEU A 164 -0.50 -13.37 10.53
CA LEU A 164 -1.35 -12.45 11.26
C LEU A 164 -1.72 -13.03 12.64
#